data_AF-A0A6P8YB52-F1
#
_entry.id   AF-A0A6P8YB52-F1
#
_cell.length_a   1.000
_cell.length_b   1.000
_cell.length_c   1.000
_cell.angle_alpha   90.00
_cell.angle_beta   90.00
_cell.angle_gamma   90.00
#
_symmetry.space_group_name_H-M   'P 1'
#
loop_
_entity.id
_entity.type
_entity.pdbx_description
1 polymer ?
#
loop_
_entity_poly.entity_id
_entity_poly.type
_entity_poly.pdbx_seq_one_letter_code
_entity_poly.pdbx_strand_id
1 'polypeptide(L)'
;MAKKCEVGSCRSAEFQMPVDCYLVPFPDDKDGRQPLWIEFVKGKGSTWRPGAKSRVCTLHFASHNFFNNGRRRSRLLRTAVPTLEPDLVPSSTLRPSCDAISETSSWSATAKPILPKPSVSLQSNLQTKFNGSSLSDVLNYMKVEEEEYLNKVQLKRSIRGLLIHVDDLCKRFQNDPVKEPELNSMRYILLKVLNNINLSPQEALSMFQNEVAEKNYNHLRRLVKVEKKQFKALVRSFSLSLHFFSQPAYSYIRQKLRGAVPHPRTIQAWYTTIDKYMP
;
A
#
# COMPACT_ATOMS: atom_id res chain seq x y z
N MET A 1 39.13 -7.78 -2.31
CA MET A 1 38.32 -9.01 -2.44
C MET A 1 36.87 -8.62 -2.63
N ALA A 2 36.24 -9.04 -3.73
CA ALA A 2 34.82 -8.76 -3.98
C ALA A 2 33.97 -9.41 -2.88
N LYS A 3 33.05 -8.64 -2.30
CA LYS A 3 32.15 -9.15 -1.26
C LYS A 3 31.09 -10.00 -1.98
N LYS A 4 31.15 -11.33 -1.88
CA LYS A 4 30.21 -12.27 -2.51
C LYS A 4 29.17 -12.76 -1.49
N CYS A 5 27.95 -12.99 -1.96
CA CYS A 5 26.90 -13.66 -1.18
C CYS A 5 27.19 -15.17 -1.08
N GLU A 6 26.97 -15.76 0.09
CA GLU A 6 27.27 -17.18 0.33
C GLU A 6 26.24 -18.15 -0.25
N VAL A 7 25.01 -17.68 -0.54
CA VAL A 7 23.95 -18.46 -1.18
C VAL A 7 24.42 -18.93 -2.55
N GLY A 8 24.47 -20.25 -2.77
CA GLY A 8 25.09 -20.87 -3.96
C GLY A 8 24.49 -20.43 -5.30
N SER A 9 23.17 -20.20 -5.34
CA SER A 9 22.43 -19.73 -6.52
C SER A 9 22.40 -18.20 -6.67
N CYS A 10 23.04 -17.45 -5.77
CA CYS A 10 22.96 -16.00 -5.77
C CYS A 10 23.92 -15.36 -6.78
N ARG A 11 23.34 -14.69 -7.78
CA ARG A 11 24.05 -13.92 -8.79
C ARG A 11 24.20 -12.43 -8.45
N SER A 12 24.04 -12.04 -7.18
CA SER A 12 24.14 -10.63 -6.79
C SER A 12 25.50 -9.99 -7.08
N ALA A 13 26.55 -10.80 -7.29
CA ALA A 13 27.86 -10.29 -7.70
C ALA A 13 27.98 -10.07 -9.22
N GLU A 14 27.10 -10.64 -10.03
CA GLU A 14 27.10 -10.57 -11.50
C GLU A 14 26.19 -9.46 -12.03
N PHE A 15 25.11 -9.15 -11.33
CA PHE A 15 24.18 -8.07 -11.70
C PHE A 15 24.59 -6.74 -11.06
N GLN A 16 24.38 -5.62 -11.76
CA GLN A 16 24.37 -4.29 -11.14
C GLN A 16 23.32 -4.30 -10.04
N MET A 17 23.78 -4.47 -8.80
CA MET A 17 22.93 -4.63 -7.64
C MET A 17 21.97 -3.43 -7.54
N PRO A 18 20.68 -3.64 -7.24
CA PRO A 18 19.78 -2.54 -6.91
C PRO A 18 20.41 -1.64 -5.84
N VAL A 19 20.17 -0.34 -5.90
CA VAL A 19 20.80 0.67 -5.03
C VAL A 19 20.64 0.35 -3.53
N ASP A 20 19.58 -0.38 -3.18
CA ASP A 20 19.24 -0.78 -1.80
C ASP A 20 19.70 -2.19 -1.41
N CYS A 21 20.42 -2.90 -2.28
CA CYS A 21 20.94 -4.22 -1.96
C CYS A 21 22.31 -4.14 -1.27
N TYR A 22 22.44 -4.80 -0.12
CA TYR A 22 23.69 -4.86 0.63
C TYR A 22 23.88 -6.23 1.28
N LEU A 23 25.10 -6.48 1.76
CA LEU A 23 25.50 -7.76 2.35
C LEU A 23 25.43 -7.72 3.87
N VAL A 24 24.71 -8.69 4.45
CA VAL A 24 24.47 -8.83 5.89
C VAL A 24 25.36 -9.95 6.45
N PRO A 25 26.04 -9.74 7.59
CA PRO A 25 26.76 -10.81 8.31
C PRO A 25 25.81 -11.87 8.83
N PHE A 26 26.32 -13.10 8.93
CA PHE A 26 25.63 -14.14 9.67
C PHE A 26 25.44 -13.71 11.13
N PRO A 27 24.29 -14.05 11.73
CA PRO A 27 24.03 -13.78 13.14
C PRO A 27 24.92 -14.64 14.04
N ASP A 28 25.13 -14.18 15.27
CA ASP A 28 25.85 -14.96 16.28
C ASP A 28 25.01 -16.17 16.72
N ASP A 29 25.69 -17.24 17.15
CA ASP A 29 25.06 -18.49 17.60
C ASP A 29 24.10 -18.26 18.78
N LYS A 30 24.39 -17.25 19.61
CA LYS A 30 23.55 -16.83 20.75
C LYS A 30 22.13 -16.40 20.34
N ASP A 31 21.93 -15.99 19.09
CA ASP A 31 20.63 -15.56 18.59
C ASP A 31 19.72 -16.75 18.19
N GLY A 32 20.22 -18.00 18.18
CA GLY A 32 19.47 -19.22 17.84
C GLY A 32 19.03 -19.35 16.37
N ARG A 33 19.25 -18.31 15.56
CA ARG A 33 18.88 -18.24 14.13
C ARG A 33 20.02 -18.57 13.17
N GLN A 34 21.26 -18.66 13.67
CA GLN A 34 22.41 -19.04 12.85
C GLN A 34 22.23 -20.40 12.15
N PRO A 35 21.68 -21.45 12.81
CA PRO A 35 21.39 -22.74 12.15
C PRO A 35 20.45 -22.60 10.95
N LEU A 36 19.40 -21.78 11.07
CA LEU A 36 18.42 -21.55 10.00
C LEU A 36 19.05 -20.88 8.76
N TRP A 37 19.99 -19.95 8.99
CA TRP A 37 20.73 -19.33 7.89
C TRP A 37 21.72 -20.29 7.23
N ILE A 38 22.32 -21.20 8.00
CA ILE A 38 23.23 -22.24 7.48
C ILE A 38 22.45 -23.23 6.62
N GLU A 39 21.28 -23.67 7.09
CA GLU A 39 20.38 -24.56 6.33
C GLU A 39 19.93 -23.92 5.00
N PHE A 40 19.64 -22.61 5.03
CA PHE A 40 19.26 -21.86 3.84
C PHE A 40 20.38 -21.78 2.79
N VAL A 41 21.65 -21.69 3.21
CA VAL A 41 22.79 -21.67 2.29
C VAL A 41 23.10 -23.09 1.81
N LYS A 42 22.26 -23.55 0.87
CA LYS A 42 22.39 -24.85 0.20
C LYS A 42 23.73 -24.96 -0.58
N GLY A 43 24.26 -26.18 -0.66
CA GLY A 43 25.37 -26.53 -1.56
C GLY A 43 26.79 -26.33 -1.02
N LYS A 44 26.97 -26.04 0.28
CA LYS A 44 28.30 -25.88 0.91
C LYS A 44 28.80 -27.10 1.69
N GLY A 45 28.01 -28.18 1.77
CA GLY A 45 28.34 -29.41 2.50
C GLY A 45 27.94 -29.38 3.98
N SER A 46 27.75 -30.55 4.59
CA SER A 46 27.25 -30.70 5.97
C SER A 46 28.19 -30.19 7.07
N THR A 47 29.47 -30.02 6.75
CA THR A 47 30.51 -29.55 7.67
C THR A 47 30.80 -28.05 7.57
N TRP A 48 30.18 -27.34 6.62
CA TRP A 48 30.45 -25.91 6.44
C TRP A 48 29.91 -25.07 7.60
N ARG A 49 30.65 -24.01 7.94
CA ARG A 49 30.31 -23.03 8.97
C ARG A 49 30.63 -21.62 8.47
N PRO A 50 29.80 -20.61 8.79
CA PRO A 50 30.03 -19.24 8.37
C PRO A 50 31.22 -18.63 9.13
N GLY A 51 32.14 -18.01 8.41
CA GLY A 51 33.24 -17.25 9.00
C GLY A 51 32.87 -15.78 9.24
N ALA A 52 33.76 -15.01 9.87
CA ALA A 52 33.56 -13.59 10.13
C ALA A 52 33.32 -12.74 8.87
N LYS A 53 33.70 -13.25 7.68
CA LYS A 53 33.51 -12.63 6.37
C LYS A 53 32.33 -13.20 5.57
N SER A 54 31.66 -14.24 6.05
CA SER A 54 30.51 -14.85 5.37
C SER A 54 29.31 -13.90 5.42
N ARG A 55 28.67 -13.68 4.27
CA ARG A 55 27.59 -12.69 4.11
C ARG A 55 26.45 -13.24 3.25
N VAL A 56 25.23 -12.80 3.53
CA VAL A 56 24.04 -13.04 2.69
C VAL A 56 23.49 -11.68 2.22
N CYS A 57 23.12 -11.56 0.95
CA CYS A 57 22.58 -10.29 0.44
C CYS A 57 21.11 -10.10 0.86
N THR A 58 20.66 -8.85 0.88
CA THR A 58 19.30 -8.50 1.32
C THR A 58 18.18 -9.04 0.42
N LEU A 59 18.49 -9.52 -0.79
CA LEU A 59 17.50 -10.10 -1.71
C LEU A 59 16.89 -11.41 -1.18
N HIS A 60 17.59 -12.11 -0.27
CA HIS A 60 17.10 -13.38 0.28
C HIS A 60 16.14 -13.21 1.45
N PHE A 61 15.86 -11.98 1.85
CA PHE A 61 14.96 -11.68 2.96
C PHE A 61 13.70 -11.02 2.42
N ALA A 62 12.54 -11.49 2.89
CA ALA A 62 11.28 -10.81 2.62
C ALA A 62 11.31 -9.35 3.09
N SER A 63 10.60 -8.47 2.40
CA SER A 63 10.59 -7.03 2.70
C SER A 63 10.15 -6.70 4.14
N HIS A 64 9.31 -7.55 4.77
CA HIS A 64 8.88 -7.40 6.17
C HIS A 64 9.99 -7.70 7.19
N ASN A 65 11.08 -8.33 6.79
CA ASN A 65 12.24 -8.61 7.65
C ASN A 65 13.14 -7.38 7.87
N PHE A 66 12.75 -6.22 7.35
CA PHE A 66 13.51 -4.98 7.46
C PHE A 66 12.76 -3.92 8.28
N PHE A 67 13.49 -3.17 9.10
CA PHE A 67 13.00 -1.95 9.74
C PHE A 67 13.65 -0.72 9.10
N ASN A 68 12.81 0.21 8.66
CA ASN A 68 13.24 1.52 8.17
C ASN A 68 13.15 2.54 9.31
N ASN A 69 14.26 3.23 9.61
CA ASN A 69 14.32 4.32 10.60
C ASN A 69 14.39 5.70 9.94
N GLY A 70 14.02 5.83 8.66
CA GLY A 70 13.81 7.11 7.97
C GLY A 70 15.07 7.94 7.69
N ARG A 71 16.25 7.55 8.20
CA ARG A 71 17.52 8.28 7.99
C ARG A 71 18.74 7.40 7.66
N ARG A 72 18.60 6.08 7.59
CA ARG A 72 19.68 5.13 7.25
C ARG A 72 19.12 4.00 6.40
N ARG A 73 20.01 3.30 5.65
CA ARG A 73 19.69 2.05 4.95
C ARG A 73 18.87 1.15 5.88
N SER A 74 17.76 0.61 5.37
CA SER A 74 16.88 -0.33 6.07
C SER A 74 17.73 -1.38 6.77
N ARG A 75 17.45 -1.69 8.05
CA ARG A 75 18.21 -2.67 8.83
C ARG A 75 17.40 -3.94 8.97
N LEU A 76 18.05 -5.09 8.98
CA LEU A 76 17.41 -6.38 9.13
C LEU A 76 16.95 -6.60 10.59
N LEU A 77 15.75 -7.15 10.80
CA LEU A 77 15.22 -7.50 12.12
C LEU A 77 16.11 -8.55 12.81
N ARG A 78 16.09 -8.56 14.14
CA ARG A 78 16.79 -9.59 14.95
C ARG A 78 16.17 -10.98 14.81
N THR A 79 14.93 -11.06 14.36
CA THR A 79 14.20 -12.32 14.10
C THR A 79 14.24 -12.74 12.64
N ALA A 80 14.85 -11.94 11.76
CA ALA A 80 14.84 -12.22 10.34
C ALA A 80 15.64 -13.47 9.99
N VAL A 81 15.03 -14.31 9.16
CA VAL A 81 15.65 -15.45 8.50
C VAL A 81 15.48 -15.29 6.98
N PRO A 82 16.44 -15.74 6.16
CA PRO A 82 16.27 -15.74 4.73
C PRO A 82 15.14 -16.70 4.36
N THR A 83 14.24 -16.26 3.50
CA THR A 83 13.04 -17.02 3.11
C THR A 83 12.84 -17.08 1.59
N LEU A 84 13.59 -16.30 0.82
CA LEU A 84 13.42 -16.18 -0.63
C LEU A 84 14.52 -16.95 -1.38
N GLU A 85 14.16 -18.08 -1.97
CA GLU A 85 15.00 -18.75 -2.96
C GLU A 85 15.00 -17.93 -4.26
N PRO A 86 16.16 -17.74 -4.91
CA PRO A 86 16.31 -16.82 -6.05
C PRO A 86 15.54 -17.24 -7.31
N ASP A 87 14.96 -18.44 -7.36
CA ASP A 87 14.19 -18.92 -8.52
C ASP A 87 12.72 -18.45 -8.52
N LEU A 88 12.29 -17.69 -7.50
CA LEU A 88 10.90 -17.19 -7.39
C LEU A 88 10.76 -15.67 -7.52
N VAL A 89 11.78 -14.95 -8.01
CA VAL A 89 11.63 -13.53 -8.31
C VAL A 89 11.00 -13.37 -9.70
N PRO A 90 9.75 -12.91 -9.83
CA PRO A 90 9.17 -12.63 -11.15
C PRO A 90 10.00 -11.54 -11.83
N SER A 91 10.46 -11.82 -13.06
CA SER A 91 11.32 -10.96 -13.90
C SER A 91 10.67 -9.64 -14.35
N SER A 92 9.71 -9.09 -13.63
CA SER A 92 8.86 -7.99 -14.10
C SER A 92 9.44 -6.57 -13.91
N THR A 93 10.76 -6.42 -13.76
CA THR A 93 11.42 -5.10 -13.67
C THR A 93 12.49 -4.82 -14.74
N LEU A 94 12.57 -5.64 -15.79
CA LEU A 94 13.29 -5.23 -16.99
C LEU A 94 12.35 -4.49 -17.95
N ARG A 95 12.73 -3.25 -18.27
CA ARG A 95 12.06 -2.34 -19.21
C ARG A 95 11.76 -3.00 -20.56
N PRO A 96 10.74 -2.52 -21.31
CA PRO A 96 10.51 -2.96 -22.68
C PRO A 96 11.61 -2.41 -23.59
N SER A 97 12.42 -3.31 -24.16
CA SER A 97 13.17 -3.04 -25.38
C SER A 97 12.32 -3.49 -26.55
N CYS A 98 12.16 -2.60 -27.52
CA CYS A 98 11.68 -2.89 -28.86
C CYS A 98 12.45 -4.05 -29.48
N ASP A 99 11.72 -5.01 -30.06
CA ASP A 99 11.97 -5.52 -31.40
C ASP A 99 10.75 -6.30 -31.91
N ALA A 100 10.54 -6.15 -33.22
CA ALA A 100 9.46 -6.70 -34.01
C ALA A 100 9.47 -8.24 -34.06
N ILE A 101 8.32 -8.84 -34.39
CA ILE A 101 8.10 -9.70 -35.57
C ILE A 101 6.68 -10.30 -35.50
N SER A 102 5.89 -9.90 -36.49
CA SER A 102 4.96 -10.66 -37.32
C SER A 102 3.89 -11.59 -36.72
N GLU A 103 2.65 -11.18 -36.98
CA GLU A 103 1.54 -11.94 -37.57
C GLU A 103 1.74 -13.46 -37.76
N THR A 104 0.77 -14.25 -37.29
CA THR A 104 -0.10 -15.04 -38.18
C THR A 104 -1.35 -15.52 -37.46
N SER A 105 -2.44 -15.44 -38.19
CA SER A 105 -3.81 -15.91 -37.95
C SER A 105 -3.93 -17.42 -37.69
N SER A 106 -4.98 -17.84 -36.96
CA SER A 106 -6.08 -18.64 -37.56
C SER A 106 -7.17 -19.00 -36.54
N TRP A 107 -8.42 -18.87 -37.02
CA TRP A 107 -9.71 -19.31 -36.47
C TRP A 107 -9.75 -20.83 -36.20
N SER A 108 -10.65 -21.48 -35.43
CA SER A 108 -12.13 -21.44 -35.31
C SER A 108 -12.51 -22.38 -34.13
N ALA A 109 -13.45 -22.06 -33.22
CA ALA A 109 -14.92 -22.24 -33.25
C ALA A 109 -15.47 -23.65 -32.89
N THR A 110 -16.44 -23.67 -31.95
CA THR A 110 -17.60 -24.61 -31.76
C THR A 110 -17.30 -26.06 -31.30
N ALA A 111 -18.06 -26.73 -30.42
CA ALA A 111 -19.49 -26.71 -30.05
C ALA A 111 -19.78 -27.32 -28.64
N LYS A 112 -21.01 -27.10 -28.13
CA LYS A 112 -21.64 -27.66 -26.89
C LYS A 112 -22.34 -29.03 -27.19
N PRO A 113 -23.25 -29.54 -26.32
CA PRO A 113 -23.14 -30.16 -24.99
C PRO A 113 -23.78 -31.59 -24.98
N ILE A 114 -23.75 -32.39 -23.90
CA ILE A 114 -24.78 -33.42 -23.55
C ILE A 114 -24.60 -33.88 -22.07
N LEU A 115 -25.71 -34.04 -21.35
CA LEU A 115 -25.91 -34.72 -20.05
C LEU A 115 -26.89 -35.89 -20.30
N PRO A 116 -26.92 -37.00 -19.52
CA PRO A 116 -27.66 -37.00 -18.23
C PRO A 116 -27.12 -37.92 -17.09
N LYS A 117 -27.69 -37.65 -15.89
CA LYS A 117 -27.67 -38.21 -14.50
C LYS A 117 -28.05 -39.72 -14.32
N PRO A 118 -28.25 -40.27 -13.08
CA PRO A 118 -27.50 -40.25 -11.79
C PRO A 118 -27.48 -41.63 -11.02
N SER A 119 -26.68 -41.80 -9.96
CA SER A 119 -27.06 -42.62 -8.77
C SER A 119 -26.11 -42.48 -7.56
N VAL A 120 -26.67 -41.98 -6.43
CA VAL A 120 -26.51 -42.31 -4.99
C VAL A 120 -25.20 -43.01 -4.54
N SER A 121 -24.39 -42.51 -3.58
CA SER A 121 -24.69 -42.48 -2.13
C SER A 121 -23.74 -41.57 -1.31
N LEU A 122 -24.23 -41.15 -0.14
CA LEU A 122 -23.67 -40.23 0.85
C LEU A 122 -22.25 -40.57 1.37
N GLN A 123 -21.43 -39.54 1.58
CA GLN A 123 -20.76 -39.27 2.87
C GLN A 123 -20.14 -37.84 2.94
N SER A 124 -20.54 -37.10 3.97
CA SER A 124 -19.95 -35.94 4.65
C SER A 124 -18.68 -35.26 4.07
N ASN A 125 -18.74 -33.95 3.84
CA ASN A 125 -18.01 -32.89 4.58
C ASN A 125 -18.00 -31.55 3.83
N LEU A 126 -17.83 -30.45 4.58
CA LEU A 126 -17.83 -29.06 4.13
C LEU A 126 -17.23 -28.85 2.72
N GLN A 127 -18.07 -28.48 1.76
CA GLN A 127 -17.64 -27.86 0.50
C GLN A 127 -18.40 -26.54 0.29
N THR A 128 -17.72 -25.48 0.74
CA THR A 128 -17.41 -24.28 -0.05
C THR A 128 -18.44 -23.88 -1.11
N LYS A 129 -19.24 -22.87 -0.76
CA LYS A 129 -19.70 -21.85 -1.72
C LYS A 129 -18.49 -21.04 -2.20
N PHE A 130 -17.77 -21.53 -3.20
CA PHE A 130 -16.87 -20.70 -4.01
C PHE A 130 -17.07 -21.08 -5.47
N ASN A 131 -18.11 -20.52 -6.07
CA ASN A 131 -18.30 -20.55 -7.51
C ASN A 131 -17.33 -19.54 -8.14
N GLY A 132 -16.30 -20.06 -8.83
CA GLY A 132 -15.68 -19.37 -9.97
C GLY A 132 -14.78 -18.17 -9.71
N SER A 133 -14.10 -18.09 -8.56
CA SER A 133 -13.00 -17.12 -8.39
C SER A 133 -11.75 -17.67 -9.09
N SER A 134 -11.20 -16.94 -10.07
CA SER A 134 -9.94 -17.32 -10.71
C SER A 134 -8.85 -17.40 -9.65
N LEU A 135 -7.87 -18.27 -9.82
CA LEU A 135 -6.73 -18.39 -8.89
C LEU A 135 -5.99 -17.03 -8.74
N SER A 136 -6.08 -16.17 -9.76
CA SER A 136 -5.64 -14.77 -9.73
C SER A 136 -6.43 -13.89 -8.75
N ASP A 137 -7.72 -14.13 -8.59
CA ASP A 137 -8.61 -13.32 -7.75
C ASP A 137 -8.40 -13.65 -6.26
N VAL A 138 -8.16 -14.93 -5.94
CA VAL A 138 -7.76 -15.36 -4.61
C VAL A 138 -6.39 -14.80 -4.23
N LEU A 139 -5.41 -14.87 -5.14
CA LEU A 139 -4.07 -14.30 -4.93
C LEU A 139 -4.11 -12.77 -4.80
N ASN A 140 -4.96 -12.08 -5.57
CA ASN A 140 -5.15 -10.63 -5.45
C ASN A 140 -5.82 -10.26 -4.12
N TYR A 141 -6.83 -11.02 -3.69
CA TYR A 141 -7.48 -10.81 -2.39
C TYR A 141 -6.49 -10.96 -1.23
N MET A 142 -5.66 -12.01 -1.24
CA MET A 142 -4.61 -12.22 -0.25
C MET A 142 -3.55 -11.10 -0.25
N LYS A 143 -3.17 -10.60 -1.43
CA LYS A 143 -2.25 -9.46 -1.56
C LYS A 143 -2.85 -8.16 -1.02
N VAL A 144 -4.13 -7.91 -1.28
CA VAL A 144 -4.83 -6.73 -0.78
C VAL A 144 -4.92 -6.75 0.76
N GLU A 145 -5.21 -7.90 1.36
CA GLU A 145 -5.21 -8.05 2.83
C GLU A 145 -3.81 -7.88 3.43
N GLU A 146 -2.77 -8.39 2.77
CA GLU A 146 -1.39 -8.24 3.21
C GLU A 146 -0.91 -6.78 3.13
N GLU A 147 -1.23 -6.07 2.03
CA GLU A 147 -0.95 -4.64 1.88
C GLU A 147 -1.73 -3.79 2.89
N GLU A 148 -3.01 -4.08 3.12
CA GLU A 148 -3.83 -3.38 4.10
C GLU A 148 -3.27 -3.58 5.53
N TYR A 149 -2.88 -4.81 5.87
CA TYR A 149 -2.22 -5.10 7.13
C TYR A 149 -0.89 -4.34 7.28
N LEU A 150 -0.05 -4.35 6.24
CA LEU A 150 1.24 -3.66 6.26
C LEU A 150 1.07 -2.14 6.40
N ASN A 151 0.09 -1.55 5.71
CA ASN A 151 -0.27 -0.14 5.84
C ASN A 151 -0.71 0.20 7.28
N LYS A 152 -1.53 -0.66 7.91
CA LYS A 152 -1.93 -0.48 9.32
C LYS A 152 -0.74 -0.58 10.28
N VAL A 153 0.20 -1.49 10.05
CA VAL A 153 1.43 -1.62 10.86
C VAL A 153 2.34 -0.40 10.72
N GLN A 154 2.53 0.10 9.50
CA GLN A 154 3.32 1.30 9.24
C GLN A 154 2.66 2.54 9.87
N LEU A 155 1.35 2.66 9.75
CA LEU A 155 0.58 3.74 10.39
C LEU A 155 0.73 3.71 11.92
N LYS A 156 0.59 2.54 12.56
CA LYS A 156 0.86 2.34 14.01
C LYS A 156 2.23 2.88 14.41
N ARG A 157 3.27 2.51 13.65
CA ARG A 157 4.64 2.90 13.93
C ARG A 157 4.83 4.41 13.80
N SER A 158 4.30 5.01 12.75
CA SER A 158 4.35 6.45 12.52
C SER A 158 3.65 7.23 13.62
N ILE A 159 2.45 6.80 14.03
CA ILE A 159 1.69 7.41 15.13
C ILE A 159 2.46 7.32 16.45
N ARG A 160 3.06 6.17 16.77
CA ARG A 160 3.91 6.04 17.98
C ARG A 160 5.10 6.99 17.96
N GLY A 161 5.76 7.14 16.81
CA GLY A 161 6.86 8.10 16.66
C GLY A 161 6.41 9.55 16.88
N LEU A 162 5.25 9.93 16.34
CA LEU A 162 4.65 11.25 16.55
C LEU A 162 4.25 11.45 18.01
N LEU A 163 3.70 10.43 18.67
CA LEU A 163 3.29 10.51 20.06
C LEU A 163 4.49 10.79 20.98
N ILE A 164 5.63 10.13 20.76
CA ILE A 164 6.86 10.40 21.50
C ILE A 164 7.29 11.87 21.32
N HIS A 165 7.21 12.39 20.10
CA HIS A 165 7.56 13.78 19.83
C HIS A 165 6.57 14.75 20.51
N VAL A 166 5.27 14.47 20.46
CA VAL A 166 4.25 15.33 21.10
C VAL A 166 4.38 15.28 22.62
N ASP A 167 4.65 14.11 23.21
CA ASP A 167 4.91 13.98 24.65
C ASP A 167 6.12 14.81 25.09
N ASP A 168 7.19 14.86 24.30
CA ASP A 168 8.35 15.73 24.57
C ASP A 168 7.98 17.21 24.49
N LEU A 169 7.16 17.61 23.50
CA LEU A 169 6.66 18.98 23.41
C LEU A 169 5.73 19.35 24.57
N CYS A 170 4.83 18.46 24.99
CA CYS A 170 3.97 18.65 26.15
C CYS A 170 4.81 18.97 27.39
N LYS A 171 5.91 18.25 27.64
CA LYS A 171 6.82 18.53 28.76
C LYS A 171 7.48 19.90 28.66
N ARG A 172 7.91 20.30 27.45
CA ARG A 172 8.56 21.60 27.23
C ARG A 172 7.60 22.78 27.40
N PHE A 173 6.33 22.61 27.04
CA PHE A 173 5.31 23.67 27.02
C PHE A 173 4.21 23.47 28.07
N GLN A 174 4.46 22.71 29.13
CA GLN A 174 3.46 22.32 30.15
C GLN A 174 2.84 23.50 30.93
N ASN A 175 3.37 24.71 30.80
CA ASN A 175 2.87 25.93 31.45
C ASN A 175 2.54 27.04 30.44
N ASP A 176 2.56 26.74 29.13
CA ASP A 176 2.23 27.70 28.08
C ASP A 176 0.71 27.67 27.83
N PRO A 177 -0.05 28.71 28.22
CA PRO A 177 -1.52 28.69 28.19
C PRO A 177 -2.08 28.60 26.77
N VAL A 178 -1.26 28.84 25.75
CA VAL A 178 -1.67 28.74 24.35
C VAL A 178 -1.30 27.38 23.77
N LYS A 179 -0.07 26.91 24.01
CA LYS A 179 0.44 25.68 23.38
C LYS A 179 0.05 24.41 24.11
N GLU A 180 -0.07 24.44 25.43
CA GLU A 180 -0.42 23.29 26.25
C GLU A 180 -1.76 22.63 25.79
N PRO A 181 -2.89 23.36 25.65
CA PRO A 181 -4.14 22.75 25.20
C PRO A 181 -4.08 22.23 23.77
N GLU A 182 -3.30 22.86 22.89
CA GLU A 182 -3.09 22.39 21.51
C GLU A 182 -2.32 21.07 21.49
N LEU A 183 -1.23 20.98 22.25
CA LEU A 183 -0.39 19.78 22.33
C LEU A 183 -1.14 18.63 23.03
N ASN A 184 -1.89 18.90 24.09
CA ASN A 184 -2.74 17.91 24.74
C ASN A 184 -3.84 17.39 23.80
N SER A 185 -4.44 18.27 22.98
CA SER A 185 -5.38 17.85 21.93
C SER A 185 -4.72 16.93 20.92
N MET A 186 -3.52 17.28 20.43
CA MET A 186 -2.78 16.44 19.48
C MET A 186 -2.43 15.08 20.08
N ARG A 187 -1.96 15.07 21.34
CA ARG A 187 -1.65 13.85 22.10
C ARG A 187 -2.89 12.97 22.22
N TYR A 188 -4.03 13.55 22.59
CA TYR A 188 -5.30 12.86 22.71
C TYR A 188 -5.74 12.21 21.39
N ILE A 189 -5.72 12.98 20.29
CA ILE A 189 -6.05 12.48 18.96
C ILE A 189 -5.16 11.28 18.59
N LEU A 190 -3.84 11.42 18.75
CA LEU A 190 -2.88 10.36 18.41
C LEU A 190 -3.11 9.09 19.24
N LEU A 191 -3.38 9.21 20.55
CA LEU A 191 -3.70 8.07 21.41
C LEU A 191 -4.99 7.37 20.97
N LYS A 192 -6.05 8.13 20.68
CA LYS A 192 -7.33 7.56 20.27
C LYS A 192 -7.27 6.89 18.91
N VAL A 193 -6.56 7.50 17.95
CA VAL A 193 -6.33 6.87 16.63
C VAL A 193 -5.48 5.61 16.79
N LEU A 194 -4.45 5.61 17.65
CA LEU A 194 -3.62 4.43 17.89
C LEU A 194 -4.43 3.26 18.49
N ASN A 195 -5.34 3.56 19.40
CA ASN A 195 -6.21 2.56 20.03
C ASN A 195 -7.30 2.07 19.06
N ASN A 196 -7.76 2.92 18.14
CA ASN A 196 -8.84 2.63 17.21
C ASN A 196 -8.39 2.83 15.76
N ILE A 197 -7.55 1.94 15.24
CA ILE A 197 -6.98 2.12 13.89
C ILE A 197 -7.97 1.87 12.77
N ASN A 198 -9.09 1.23 13.08
CA ASN A 198 -10.20 1.05 12.15
C ASN A 198 -11.24 2.18 12.27
N LEU A 199 -10.90 3.30 12.94
CA LEU A 199 -11.83 4.41 13.15
C LEU A 199 -12.12 5.12 11.82
N SER A 200 -13.38 5.16 11.43
CA SER A 200 -13.80 5.92 10.26
C SER A 200 -13.65 7.43 10.52
N PRO A 201 -13.50 8.27 9.48
CA PRO A 201 -13.40 9.71 9.63
C PRO A 201 -14.58 10.33 10.41
N GLN A 202 -15.78 9.79 10.24
CA GLN A 202 -17.02 10.28 10.87
C GLN A 202 -17.10 9.88 12.34
N GLU A 203 -16.74 8.63 12.67
CA GLU A 203 -16.63 8.19 14.06
C GLU A 203 -15.56 9.00 14.80
N ALA A 204 -14.42 9.27 14.14
CA ALA A 204 -13.37 10.13 14.70
C ALA A 204 -13.88 11.53 15.05
N LEU A 205 -14.65 12.18 14.16
CA LEU A 205 -15.23 13.48 14.46
C LEU A 205 -16.18 13.45 15.66
N SER A 206 -17.04 12.44 15.73
CA SER A 206 -17.99 12.29 16.85
C SER A 206 -17.25 12.11 18.18
N MET A 207 -16.14 11.37 18.19
CA MET A 207 -15.33 11.15 19.37
C MET A 207 -14.57 12.40 19.81
N PHE A 208 -14.13 13.23 18.86
CA PHE A 208 -13.22 14.35 19.15
C PHE A 208 -13.93 15.67 19.43
N GLN A 209 -15.24 15.77 19.21
CA GLN A 209 -15.99 17.02 19.27
C GLN A 209 -15.82 17.79 20.59
N ASN A 210 -15.78 17.08 21.73
CA ASN A 210 -15.75 17.70 23.05
C ASN A 210 -14.39 17.59 23.76
N GLU A 211 -13.47 16.76 23.24
CA GLU A 211 -12.21 16.41 23.91
C GLU A 211 -10.99 17.08 23.25
N VAL A 212 -11.20 17.84 22.17
CA VAL A 212 -10.16 18.50 21.39
C VAL A 212 -10.45 19.99 21.30
N ALA A 213 -9.41 20.82 21.40
CA ALA A 213 -9.52 22.27 21.24
C ALA A 213 -10.26 22.63 19.94
N GLU A 214 -11.17 23.61 20.01
CA GLU A 214 -12.11 23.95 18.94
C GLU A 214 -11.41 24.18 17.58
N LYS A 215 -10.27 24.86 17.60
CA LYS A 215 -9.43 25.11 16.42
C LYS A 215 -8.99 23.81 15.73
N ASN A 216 -8.55 22.83 16.52
CA ASN A 216 -8.10 21.53 16.02
C ASN A 216 -9.28 20.68 15.54
N TYR A 217 -10.40 20.67 16.27
CA TYR A 217 -11.62 20.01 15.83
C TYR A 217 -12.14 20.56 14.49
N ASN A 218 -12.21 21.89 14.35
CA ASN A 218 -12.61 22.54 13.11
C ASN A 218 -11.67 22.22 11.94
N HIS A 219 -10.37 22.05 12.21
CA HIS A 219 -9.42 21.59 11.20
C HIS A 219 -9.73 20.15 10.77
N LEU A 220 -9.88 19.21 11.71
CA LEU A 220 -10.25 17.82 11.42
C LEU A 220 -11.55 17.72 10.65
N ARG A 221 -12.58 18.48 11.05
CA ARG A 221 -13.89 18.53 10.38
C ARG A 221 -13.78 18.93 8.91
N ARG A 222 -12.84 19.81 8.54
CA ARG A 222 -12.61 20.20 7.14
C ARG A 222 -11.88 19.13 6.34
N LEU A 223 -11.02 18.33 6.99
CA LEU A 223 -10.25 17.26 6.35
C LEU A 223 -11.10 16.05 6.01
N VAL A 224 -12.10 15.75 6.83
CA VAL A 224 -13.15 14.79 6.50
C VAL A 224 -13.95 15.39 5.35
N LYS A 225 -13.51 15.07 4.11
CA LYS A 225 -14.13 15.55 2.89
C LYS A 225 -15.62 15.24 2.98
N VAL A 226 -16.44 16.29 2.99
CA VAL A 226 -17.79 16.19 2.42
C VAL A 226 -17.58 15.58 1.05
N GLU A 227 -18.19 14.43 0.76
CA GLU A 227 -18.05 13.75 -0.52
C GLU A 227 -18.08 14.78 -1.65
N LYS A 228 -17.03 14.80 -2.49
CA LYS A 228 -17.00 15.72 -3.63
C LYS A 228 -18.24 15.40 -4.45
N LYS A 229 -19.21 16.32 -4.46
CA LYS A 229 -20.50 16.14 -5.14
C LYS A 229 -20.22 15.72 -6.59
N GLN A 230 -20.47 14.45 -6.88
CA GLN A 230 -20.40 13.95 -8.25
C GLN A 230 -21.65 14.44 -8.96
N PHE A 231 -21.47 15.24 -10.01
CA PHE A 231 -22.58 15.70 -10.83
C PHE A 231 -22.99 14.59 -11.79
N LYS A 232 -24.29 14.28 -11.84
CA LYS A 232 -24.86 13.34 -12.82
C LYS A 232 -24.50 13.80 -14.24
N ALA A 233 -24.39 12.85 -15.18
CA ALA A 233 -24.02 13.12 -16.57
C ALA A 233 -24.90 14.20 -17.22
N LEU A 234 -26.21 14.19 -16.94
CA LEU A 234 -27.15 15.21 -17.43
C LEU A 234 -26.83 16.62 -16.92
N VAL A 235 -26.46 16.76 -15.64
CA VAL A 235 -26.09 18.06 -15.08
C VAL A 235 -24.77 18.53 -15.67
N ARG A 236 -23.85 17.60 -15.95
CA ARG A 236 -22.59 17.89 -16.63
C ARG A 236 -22.81 18.38 -18.06
N SER A 237 -23.61 17.67 -18.87
CA SER A 237 -23.91 18.06 -20.26
C SER A 237 -24.65 19.39 -20.34
N PHE A 238 -25.67 19.58 -19.49
CA PHE A 238 -26.39 20.85 -19.38
C PHE A 238 -25.45 22.00 -19.01
N SER A 239 -24.60 21.81 -18.00
CA SER A 239 -23.69 22.84 -17.51
C SER A 239 -22.61 23.21 -18.54
N LEU A 240 -22.05 22.22 -19.23
CA LEU A 240 -21.10 22.44 -20.33
C LEU A 240 -21.76 23.21 -21.46
N SER A 241 -22.92 22.74 -21.95
CA SER A 241 -23.64 23.38 -23.07
C SER A 241 -24.00 24.83 -22.73
N LEU A 242 -24.59 25.07 -21.55
CA LEU A 242 -24.99 26.40 -21.14
C LEU A 242 -23.79 27.34 -20.98
N HIS A 243 -22.69 26.87 -20.39
CA HIS A 243 -21.47 27.67 -20.27
C HIS A 243 -20.80 27.93 -21.62
N PHE A 244 -20.90 26.99 -22.57
CA PHE A 244 -20.42 27.15 -23.94
C PHE A 244 -21.18 28.26 -24.67
N PHE A 245 -22.51 28.20 -24.64
CA PHE A 245 -23.36 29.17 -25.34
C PHE A 245 -23.42 30.54 -24.65
N SER A 246 -23.40 30.60 -23.31
CA SER A 246 -23.44 31.86 -22.57
C SER A 246 -22.92 31.71 -21.14
N GLN A 247 -21.66 32.12 -20.92
CA GLN A 247 -21.06 32.19 -19.59
C GLN A 247 -21.85 33.11 -18.61
N PRO A 248 -22.41 34.27 -19.04
CA PRO A 248 -23.27 35.08 -18.18
C PRO A 248 -24.55 34.34 -17.75
N ALA A 249 -25.21 33.62 -18.67
CA ALA A 249 -26.40 32.84 -18.35
C ALA A 249 -26.09 31.70 -17.36
N TYR A 250 -24.95 31.02 -17.55
CA TYR A 250 -24.48 30.01 -16.61
C TYR A 250 -24.23 30.60 -15.21
N SER A 251 -23.60 31.77 -15.13
CA SER A 251 -23.31 32.45 -13.86
C SER A 251 -24.59 32.83 -13.12
N TYR A 252 -25.60 33.34 -13.84
CA TYR A 252 -26.91 33.65 -13.29
C TYR A 252 -27.61 32.40 -12.73
N ILE A 253 -27.66 31.31 -13.50
CA ILE A 253 -28.30 30.05 -13.07
C ILE A 253 -27.57 29.46 -11.86
N ARG A 254 -26.24 29.54 -11.82
CA ARG A 254 -25.45 29.09 -10.67
C ARG A 254 -25.75 29.88 -9.40
N GLN A 255 -25.94 31.19 -9.52
CA GLN A 255 -26.32 32.04 -8.38
C GLN A 255 -27.70 31.64 -7.84
N LYS A 256 -28.65 31.29 -8.73
CA LYS A 256 -30.01 30.89 -8.37
C LYS A 256 -30.12 29.47 -7.82
N LEU A 257 -29.38 28.52 -8.39
CA LEU A 257 -29.47 27.09 -8.07
C LEU A 257 -28.40 26.60 -7.07
N ARG A 258 -27.73 27.52 -6.36
CA ARG A 258 -26.72 27.31 -5.30
C ARG A 258 -26.28 25.85 -5.04
N GLY A 259 -25.27 25.40 -5.78
CA GLY A 259 -24.64 24.08 -5.57
C GLY A 259 -25.35 22.89 -6.23
N ALA A 260 -26.48 23.09 -6.90
CA ALA A 260 -27.08 22.09 -7.80
C ALA A 260 -26.33 21.98 -9.13
N VAL A 261 -25.64 23.06 -9.54
CA VAL A 261 -24.77 23.11 -10.70
C VAL A 261 -23.30 23.27 -10.30
N PRO A 262 -22.34 22.84 -11.15
CA PRO A 262 -20.91 22.89 -10.86
C PRO A 262 -20.34 24.29 -10.59
N HIS A 263 -19.09 24.35 -10.13
CA HIS A 263 -18.33 25.59 -10.10
C HIS A 263 -17.75 25.88 -11.50
N PRO A 264 -17.61 27.15 -11.97
CA PRO A 264 -16.91 27.48 -13.23
C PRO A 264 -15.54 26.82 -13.36
N ARG A 265 -14.71 26.83 -12.31
CA ARG A 265 -13.50 26.00 -12.21
C ARG A 265 -13.70 24.51 -12.54
N THR A 266 -14.79 23.90 -12.09
CA THR A 266 -15.12 22.50 -12.44
C THR A 266 -15.46 22.36 -13.92
N ILE A 267 -16.18 23.34 -14.48
CA ILE A 267 -16.48 23.39 -15.92
C ILE A 267 -15.19 23.54 -16.75
N GLN A 268 -14.30 24.46 -16.37
CA GLN A 268 -13.01 24.65 -17.03
C GLN A 268 -12.18 23.36 -17.02
N ALA A 269 -12.14 22.65 -15.90
CA ALA A 269 -11.48 21.34 -15.81
C ALA A 269 -12.15 20.27 -16.69
N TRP A 270 -13.46 20.39 -16.98
CA TRP A 270 -14.13 19.49 -17.90
C TRP A 270 -13.84 19.82 -19.37
N TYR A 271 -13.66 21.08 -19.75
CA TYR A 271 -13.21 21.44 -21.09
C TYR A 271 -11.81 20.88 -21.39
N THR A 272 -10.86 21.02 -20.46
CA THR A 272 -9.48 20.53 -20.65
C THR A 272 -9.36 19.00 -20.75
N THR A 273 -10.41 18.26 -20.39
CA THR A 273 -10.47 16.80 -20.59
C THR A 273 -11.08 16.40 -21.93
N ILE A 274 -11.83 17.29 -22.58
CA ILE A 274 -12.43 17.05 -23.91
C ILE A 274 -11.39 17.35 -25.00
N ASP A 275 -10.64 18.45 -24.89
CA ASP A 275 -9.62 18.84 -25.88
C ASP A 275 -8.43 17.85 -25.98
N LYS A 276 -8.24 16.98 -24.99
CA LYS A 276 -7.22 15.91 -25.04
C LYS A 276 -7.57 14.76 -25.99
N TYR A 277 -8.82 14.65 -26.45
CA TYR A 277 -9.31 13.54 -27.27
C TYR A 277 -9.93 13.97 -28.60
N MET A 278 -9.76 15.23 -28.99
CA MET A 278 -10.04 15.69 -30.35
C MET A 278 -8.70 15.92 -31.08
N PRO A 279 -8.34 15.08 -32.07
CA PRO A 279 -7.20 15.31 -32.95
C PRO A 279 -7.41 16.50 -33.89
#